data_AF-A0A811U4L5-F1
#
_entry.id   AF-A0A811U4L5-F1
#
_cell.length_a   1.000
_cell.length_b   1.000
_cell.length_c   1.000
_cell.angle_alpha   90.00
_cell.angle_beta   90.00
_cell.angle_gamma   90.00
#
_symmetry.space_group_name_H-M   'P 1'
#
loop_
_entity.id
_entity.type
_entity.pdbx_description
1 polymer ?
#
loop_
_entity_poly.entity_id
_entity_poly.type
_entity_poly.pdbx_seq_one_letter_code
_entity_poly.pdbx_strand_id
1 'polypeptide(L)'
;MGRKFSERSRRFEGEIGNRSNKTGNGERSCDVNPPRSKIHQDAANRFTNQMIEQEDALFIERDFIQMSQQLRESLGLKSADVERCVDLLKQYKDFELTQLMLLRNPDCVDIIRRLRRYVGNLKEWSLSNEEENEFRAKAEIIRNEAVYIYNYFKKLFEIPTDQQFWEPFCDQVKTYKECTKHISEQNRITMSEKTYISIRSNFDKDEKYVQGKGPDPKDDVEKKSITEDNQGDDGEKPSMLFPENDGVEMDDATEGTVLESNRS
;
A
#
# COMPACT_ATOMS: atom_id res chain seq x y z
N MET A 1 -22.95 -1.95 -1.13
CA MET A 1 -23.51 -2.37 0.18
C MET A 1 -22.63 -1.81 1.32
N GLY A 2 -22.34 -0.49 1.32
CA GLY A 2 -21.21 0.08 2.09
C GLY A 2 -21.54 1.23 3.04
N ARG A 3 -22.80 1.44 3.41
CA ARG A 3 -23.21 2.59 4.25
C ARG A 3 -23.58 2.26 5.70
N LYS A 4 -23.40 1.02 6.16
CA LYS A 4 -23.83 0.59 7.50
C LYS A 4 -22.74 0.59 8.60
N PHE A 5 -21.47 0.74 8.26
CA PHE A 5 -20.39 0.65 9.26
C PHE A 5 -20.08 1.98 9.98
N SER A 6 -20.19 3.13 9.30
CA SER A 6 -19.97 4.46 9.90
C SER A 6 -20.96 4.81 11.02
N GLU A 7 -22.15 4.21 11.04
CA GLU A 7 -23.15 4.48 12.09
C GLU A 7 -22.89 3.72 13.40
N ARG A 8 -22.09 2.64 13.37
CA ARG A 8 -21.86 1.83 14.58
C ARG A 8 -20.86 2.48 15.53
N SER A 9 -19.89 3.22 15.00
CA SER A 9 -18.94 4.00 15.81
C SER A 9 -19.58 5.25 16.44
N ARG A 10 -20.55 5.87 15.78
CA ARG A 10 -21.23 7.08 16.30
C ARG A 10 -22.27 6.82 17.39
N ARG A 11 -22.77 5.58 17.54
CA ARG A 11 -23.80 5.28 18.54
C ARG A 11 -23.25 5.14 19.97
N PHE A 12 -21.93 4.99 20.15
CA PHE A 12 -21.32 4.85 21.47
C PHE A 12 -20.84 6.16 22.12
N GLU A 13 -20.80 7.26 21.37
CA GLU A 13 -20.34 8.57 21.88
C GLU A 13 -21.46 9.42 22.52
N GLY A 14 -22.71 8.94 22.52
CA GLY A 14 -23.89 9.75 22.88
C GLY A 14 -24.35 9.73 24.34
N GLU A 15 -23.71 8.98 25.25
CA GLU A 15 -24.31 8.67 26.56
C GLU A 15 -23.48 9.05 27.80
N ILE A 16 -22.65 10.09 27.73
CA ILE A 16 -22.00 10.65 28.94
C ILE A 16 -22.11 12.18 28.97
N GLY A 17 -23.34 12.70 29.05
CA GLY A 17 -23.64 14.10 29.35
C GLY A 17 -24.06 14.28 30.80
N ASN A 18 -23.13 14.37 31.74
CA ASN A 18 -23.45 14.57 33.16
C ASN A 18 -23.31 16.05 33.57
N ARG A 19 -24.48 16.66 33.83
CA ARG A 19 -24.82 17.66 34.85
C ARG A 19 -23.65 18.51 35.44
N SER A 20 -23.54 19.75 34.95
CA SER A 20 -22.70 20.79 35.56
C SER A 20 -23.38 21.41 36.79
N ASN A 21 -22.69 21.44 37.93
CA ASN A 21 -22.94 22.39 39.01
C ASN A 21 -21.64 23.14 39.35
N LYS A 22 -21.73 24.47 39.35
CA LYS A 22 -20.71 25.44 39.77
C LYS A 22 -20.40 25.31 41.27
N THR A 23 -19.13 25.46 41.64
CA THR A 23 -18.61 26.46 42.61
C THR A 23 -17.08 26.42 42.62
N GLY A 24 -16.44 27.58 42.75
CA GLY A 24 -14.98 27.73 42.70
C GLY A 24 -14.28 27.57 44.05
N ASN A 25 -12.98 27.27 44.02
CA ASN A 25 -11.89 27.94 44.73
C ASN A 25 -10.56 27.27 44.36
N GLY A 26 -9.50 28.07 44.25
CA GLY A 26 -8.17 27.60 43.87
C GLY A 26 -7.55 26.75 44.98
N GLU A 27 -7.07 25.56 44.63
CA GLU A 27 -6.20 24.74 45.46
C GLU A 27 -5.30 23.88 44.57
N ARG A 28 -4.05 23.75 45.01
CA ARG A 28 -2.95 22.99 44.40
C ARG A 28 -3.44 21.66 43.82
N SER A 29 -3.26 21.45 42.51
CA SER A 29 -3.48 20.17 41.86
C SER A 29 -2.40 19.20 42.34
N CYS A 30 -2.69 18.49 43.42
CA CYS A 30 -2.04 17.22 43.68
C CYS A 30 -2.49 16.26 42.58
N ASP A 31 -1.55 15.65 41.87
CA ASP A 31 -1.81 14.57 40.93
C ASP A 31 -2.51 13.43 41.67
N VAL A 32 -3.84 13.44 41.64
CA VAL A 32 -4.66 12.38 42.20
C VAL A 32 -4.48 11.19 41.28
N ASN A 33 -3.62 10.25 41.68
CA ASN A 33 -3.48 8.97 41.01
C ASN A 33 -4.89 8.38 40.79
N PRO A 34 -5.28 8.02 39.56
CA PRO A 34 -6.63 7.60 39.27
C PRO A 34 -7.01 6.39 40.13
N PRO A 35 -8.27 6.30 40.60
CA PRO A 35 -8.75 5.16 41.37
C PRO A 35 -8.47 3.84 40.63
N ARG A 36 -7.94 2.83 41.33
CA ARG A 36 -7.57 1.52 40.76
C ARG A 36 -8.69 0.86 39.93
N SER A 37 -9.96 1.08 40.30
CA SER A 37 -11.12 0.59 39.54
C SER A 37 -11.30 1.27 38.19
N LYS A 38 -10.98 2.57 38.08
CA LYS A 38 -10.97 3.31 36.81
C LYS A 38 -9.81 2.87 35.92
N ILE A 39 -8.63 2.61 36.51
CA ILE A 39 -7.48 2.06 35.76
C ILE A 39 -7.83 0.73 35.09
N HIS A 40 -8.55 -0.16 35.79
CA HIS A 40 -8.96 -1.45 35.22
C HIS A 40 -10.00 -1.29 34.09
N GLN A 41 -10.93 -0.35 34.23
CA GLN A 41 -11.92 -0.04 33.19
C GLN A 41 -11.26 0.60 31.96
N ASP A 42 -10.33 1.54 32.17
CA ASP A 42 -9.58 2.19 31.09
C ASP A 42 -8.68 1.19 30.36
N ALA A 43 -8.04 0.26 31.08
CA ALA A 43 -7.26 -0.81 30.49
C ALA A 43 -8.15 -1.76 29.66
N ALA A 44 -9.32 -2.14 30.15
CA ALA A 44 -10.27 -2.97 29.42
C ALA A 44 -10.81 -2.29 28.15
N ASN A 45 -11.10 -0.98 28.23
CA ASN A 45 -11.53 -0.18 27.08
C ASN A 45 -10.43 -0.07 26.02
N ARG A 46 -9.18 0.15 26.44
CA ARG A 46 -8.01 0.17 25.52
C ARG A 46 -7.85 -1.16 24.80
N PHE A 47 -7.96 -2.27 25.52
CA PHE A 47 -7.88 -3.61 24.92
C PHE A 47 -9.01 -3.84 23.91
N THR A 48 -10.24 -3.48 24.29
CA THR A 48 -11.41 -3.59 23.41
C THR A 48 -11.23 -2.78 22.13
N ASN A 49 -10.80 -1.52 22.25
CA ASN A 49 -10.57 -0.66 21.09
C ASN A 49 -9.46 -1.21 20.18
N GLN A 50 -8.38 -1.72 20.75
CA GLN A 50 -7.30 -2.35 19.98
C GLN A 50 -7.81 -3.56 19.18
N MET A 51 -8.72 -4.35 19.75
CA MET A 51 -9.30 -5.50 19.06
C MET A 51 -10.21 -5.08 17.91
N ILE A 52 -11.01 -4.03 18.11
CA ILE A 52 -11.85 -3.46 17.05
C ILE A 52 -10.98 -2.90 15.92
N GLU A 53 -9.96 -2.10 16.25
CA GLU A 53 -9.01 -1.55 15.25
C GLU A 53 -8.34 -2.65 14.41
N GLN A 54 -7.95 -3.75 15.06
CA GLN A 54 -7.33 -4.88 14.36
C GLN A 54 -8.33 -5.62 13.46
N GLU A 55 -9.57 -5.83 13.92
CA GLU A 55 -10.62 -6.44 13.11
C GLU A 55 -10.96 -5.56 11.88
N ASP A 56 -11.13 -4.25 12.09
CA ASP A 56 -11.42 -3.29 11.03
C ASP A 56 -10.30 -3.26 9.98
N ALA A 57 -9.03 -3.28 10.42
CA ALA A 57 -7.89 -3.36 9.51
C ALA A 57 -7.93 -4.61 8.62
N LEU A 58 -8.29 -5.77 9.18
CA LEU A 58 -8.41 -7.01 8.40
C LEU A 58 -9.56 -6.94 7.39
N PHE A 59 -10.68 -6.30 7.73
CA PHE A 59 -11.78 -6.10 6.79
C PHE A 59 -11.41 -5.15 5.66
N ILE A 60 -10.77 -4.02 5.98
CA ILE A 60 -10.27 -3.07 4.98
C ILE A 60 -9.32 -3.77 4.01
N GLU A 61 -8.37 -4.55 4.53
CA GLU A 61 -7.40 -5.26 3.69
C GLU A 61 -8.05 -6.31 2.78
N ARG A 62 -8.99 -7.10 3.31
CA ARG A 62 -9.75 -8.06 2.48
C ARG A 62 -10.47 -7.35 1.34
N ASP A 63 -11.18 -6.26 1.65
CA ASP A 63 -11.97 -5.52 0.66
C ASP A 63 -11.07 -4.84 -0.38
N PHE A 64 -9.91 -4.34 0.06
CA PHE A 64 -8.86 -3.79 -0.81
C PHE A 64 -8.34 -4.83 -1.82
N ILE A 65 -8.04 -6.05 -1.37
CA ILE A 65 -7.60 -7.16 -2.23
C ILE A 65 -8.72 -7.51 -3.24
N GLN A 66 -9.95 -7.68 -2.75
CA GLN A 66 -11.09 -8.03 -3.59
C GLN A 66 -11.39 -6.96 -4.64
N MET A 67 -11.30 -5.68 -4.29
CA MET A 67 -11.51 -4.58 -5.23
C MET A 67 -10.38 -4.50 -6.27
N SER A 68 -9.14 -4.77 -5.86
CA SER A 68 -7.99 -4.84 -6.77
C SER A 68 -8.15 -5.99 -7.79
N GLN A 69 -8.66 -7.14 -7.38
CA GLN A 69 -8.99 -8.25 -8.29
C GLN A 69 -10.09 -7.85 -9.28
N GLN A 70 -11.16 -7.20 -8.82
CA GLN A 70 -12.23 -6.71 -9.70
C GLN A 70 -11.75 -5.66 -10.71
N LEU A 71 -10.80 -4.80 -10.33
CA LEU A 71 -10.15 -3.86 -11.26
C LEU A 71 -9.37 -4.59 -12.36
N ARG A 72 -8.70 -5.69 -12.02
CA ARG A 72 -7.99 -6.50 -13.01
C ARG A 72 -8.95 -7.21 -13.96
N GLU A 73 -10.03 -7.75 -13.42
CA GLU A 73 -11.05 -8.49 -14.18
C GLU A 73 -11.88 -7.59 -15.10
N SER A 74 -12.09 -6.31 -14.75
CA SER A 74 -12.83 -5.37 -15.58
C SER A 74 -12.07 -4.96 -16.84
N LEU A 75 -10.76 -5.18 -16.93
CA LEU A 75 -9.91 -4.74 -18.03
C LEU A 75 -9.30 -5.93 -18.80
N GLY A 76 -10.16 -6.82 -19.27
CA GLY A 76 -9.76 -7.99 -20.05
C GLY A 76 -9.19 -7.65 -21.43
N LEU A 77 -8.45 -8.60 -22.01
CA LEU A 77 -7.86 -8.45 -23.35
C LEU A 77 -8.92 -8.50 -24.46
N LYS A 78 -9.96 -9.33 -24.29
CA LYS A 78 -11.04 -9.54 -25.27
C LYS A 78 -12.08 -8.42 -25.25
N SER A 79 -12.31 -7.84 -24.08
CA SER A 79 -13.21 -6.71 -23.85
C SER A 79 -12.89 -6.08 -22.50
N ALA A 80 -13.13 -4.78 -22.38
CA ALA A 80 -12.95 -4.04 -21.15
C ALA A 80 -14.25 -3.31 -20.74
N ASP A 81 -14.63 -3.49 -19.48
CA ASP A 81 -15.69 -2.74 -18.81
C ASP A 81 -15.07 -1.52 -18.12
N VAL A 82 -14.82 -0.49 -18.93
CA VAL A 82 -14.14 0.74 -18.51
C VAL A 82 -14.99 1.53 -17.51
N GLU A 83 -16.31 1.48 -17.66
CA GLU A 83 -17.24 2.18 -16.78
C GLU A 83 -17.21 1.60 -15.38
N ARG A 84 -17.29 0.27 -15.26
CA ARG A 84 -17.09 -0.42 -13.99
C ARG A 84 -15.72 -0.14 -13.40
N CYS A 85 -14.67 -0.10 -14.22
CA CYS A 85 -13.31 0.20 -13.73
C CYS A 85 -13.24 1.61 -13.11
N VAL A 86 -13.82 2.61 -13.75
CA VAL A 86 -13.89 3.99 -13.21
C VAL A 86 -14.61 4.02 -11.87
N ASP A 87 -15.74 3.33 -11.73
CA ASP A 87 -16.50 3.32 -10.48
C ASP A 87 -15.82 2.53 -9.37
N LEU A 88 -15.08 1.47 -9.71
CA LEU A 88 -14.20 0.77 -8.77
C LEU A 88 -13.07 1.69 -8.29
N LEU A 89 -12.42 2.44 -9.19
CA LEU A 89 -11.34 3.38 -8.82
C LEU A 89 -11.82 4.51 -7.90
N LYS A 90 -13.03 5.01 -8.11
CA LYS A 90 -13.63 6.00 -7.19
C LYS A 90 -13.82 5.45 -5.79
N GLN A 91 -14.37 4.23 -5.68
CA GLN A 91 -14.53 3.55 -4.38
C GLN A 91 -13.19 3.18 -3.74
N TYR A 92 -12.18 2.89 -4.55
CA TYR A 92 -10.84 2.54 -4.10
C TYR A 92 -10.18 3.67 -3.29
N LYS A 93 -10.54 4.93 -3.56
CA LYS A 93 -10.02 6.10 -2.84
C LYS A 93 -10.53 6.20 -1.40
N ASP A 94 -11.60 5.49 -1.06
CA ASP A 94 -12.20 5.53 0.27
C ASP A 94 -11.48 4.62 1.27
N PHE A 95 -10.52 3.80 0.82
CA PHE A 95 -9.76 2.93 1.72
C PHE A 95 -8.73 3.72 2.55
N GLU A 96 -8.80 3.55 3.87
CA GLU A 96 -7.74 3.97 4.81
C GLU A 96 -6.70 2.85 4.93
N LEU A 97 -5.70 2.89 4.05
CA LEU A 97 -4.68 1.85 3.96
C LEU A 97 -3.47 2.17 4.85
N THR A 98 -2.78 1.11 5.30
CA THR A 98 -1.49 1.23 6.00
C THR A 98 -0.34 0.72 5.14
N GLN A 99 0.90 1.07 5.51
CA GLN A 99 2.10 0.57 4.83
C GLN A 99 2.14 -0.97 4.85
N LEU A 100 1.84 -1.60 5.98
CA LEU A 100 1.86 -3.06 6.11
C LEU A 100 0.86 -3.76 5.19
N MET A 101 -0.31 -3.18 4.93
CA MET A 101 -1.28 -3.74 3.97
C MET A 101 -0.70 -3.74 2.55
N LEU A 102 -0.01 -2.67 2.15
CA LEU A 102 0.62 -2.60 0.83
C LEU A 102 1.81 -3.55 0.70
N LEU A 103 2.64 -3.66 1.74
CA LEU A 103 3.79 -4.58 1.75
C LEU A 103 3.37 -6.05 1.65
N ARG A 104 2.23 -6.41 2.24
CA ARG A 104 1.65 -7.76 2.15
C ARG A 104 1.05 -8.06 0.78
N ASN A 105 0.52 -7.04 0.11
CA ASN A 105 -0.23 -7.18 -1.14
C ASN A 105 0.41 -6.35 -2.26
N PRO A 106 1.67 -6.61 -2.64
CA PRO A 106 2.39 -5.81 -3.64
C PRO A 106 1.71 -5.85 -5.03
N ASP A 107 1.02 -6.94 -5.36
CA ASP A 107 0.28 -7.07 -6.62
C ASP A 107 -0.83 -6.02 -6.76
N CYS A 108 -1.45 -5.61 -5.65
CA CYS A 108 -2.47 -4.56 -5.66
C CYS A 108 -1.86 -3.20 -6.02
N VAL A 109 -0.66 -2.91 -5.51
CA VAL A 109 0.10 -1.69 -5.86
C VAL A 109 0.49 -1.72 -7.34
N ASP A 110 0.93 -2.88 -7.84
CA ASP A 110 1.30 -3.04 -9.24
C ASP A 110 0.12 -2.85 -10.20
N ILE A 111 -1.08 -3.35 -9.86
CA ILE A 111 -2.29 -3.11 -10.64
C ILE A 111 -2.52 -1.61 -10.83
N ILE A 112 -2.54 -0.83 -9.74
CA ILE A 112 -2.71 0.63 -9.82
C ILE A 112 -1.57 1.28 -10.60
N ARG A 113 -0.33 0.83 -10.41
CA ARG A 113 0.84 1.33 -11.15
C ARG A 113 0.65 1.18 -12.66
N ARG A 114 0.22 0.01 -13.12
CA ARG A 114 -0.01 -0.28 -14.55
C ARG A 114 -1.18 0.54 -15.10
N LEU A 115 -2.23 0.76 -14.32
CA LEU A 115 -3.39 1.56 -14.73
C LEU A 115 -3.06 3.01 -15.07
N ARG A 116 -1.99 3.58 -14.51
CA ARG A 116 -1.51 4.93 -14.87
C ARG A 116 -1.15 5.08 -16.35
N ARG A 117 -0.85 3.98 -17.04
CA ARG A 117 -0.52 3.94 -18.48
C ARG A 117 -1.58 3.20 -19.30
N TYR A 118 -2.79 3.03 -18.76
CA TYR A 118 -3.85 2.28 -19.43
C TYR A 118 -4.30 2.96 -20.72
N VAL A 119 -4.27 2.19 -21.82
CA VAL A 119 -4.72 2.62 -23.16
C VAL A 119 -5.67 1.63 -23.84
N GLY A 120 -5.95 0.48 -23.21
CA GLY A 120 -6.80 -0.57 -23.77
C GLY A 120 -6.20 -1.30 -24.98
N ASN A 121 -6.99 -2.21 -25.55
CA ASN A 121 -6.63 -3.01 -26.73
C ASN A 121 -7.50 -2.61 -27.94
N LEU A 122 -7.49 -1.31 -28.25
CA LEU A 122 -8.33 -0.70 -29.28
C LEU A 122 -8.21 -1.38 -30.65
N LYS A 123 -7.02 -1.88 -30.99
CA LYS A 123 -6.76 -2.55 -32.28
C LYS A 123 -7.53 -3.86 -32.44
N GLU A 124 -7.81 -4.57 -31.34
CA GLU A 124 -8.51 -5.86 -31.39
C GLU A 124 -10.03 -5.71 -31.21
N TRP A 125 -10.50 -4.65 -30.55
CA TRP A 125 -11.92 -4.49 -30.24
C TRP A 125 -12.79 -4.00 -31.40
N SER A 126 -12.19 -3.64 -32.54
CA SER A 126 -12.90 -3.25 -33.77
C SER A 126 -14.02 -2.23 -33.53
N LEU A 127 -13.75 -1.21 -32.71
CA LEU A 127 -14.71 -0.17 -32.34
C LEU A 127 -14.96 0.83 -33.48
N SER A 128 -16.13 1.47 -33.48
CA SER A 128 -16.37 2.66 -34.31
C SER A 128 -15.55 3.86 -33.82
N ASN A 129 -15.43 4.91 -34.64
CA ASN A 129 -14.71 6.13 -34.27
C ASN A 129 -15.34 6.82 -33.04
N GLU A 130 -16.66 6.80 -32.94
CA GLU A 130 -17.40 7.36 -31.81
C GLU A 130 -17.12 6.59 -30.51
N GLU A 131 -17.18 5.26 -30.57
CA GLU A 131 -16.89 4.37 -29.42
C GLU A 131 -15.42 4.45 -29.00
N GLU A 132 -14.50 4.57 -29.95
CA GLU A 132 -13.08 4.76 -29.68
C GLU A 132 -12.82 6.08 -28.93
N ASN A 133 -13.46 7.17 -29.35
CA ASN A 133 -13.34 8.46 -28.69
C ASN A 133 -13.89 8.42 -27.25
N GLU A 134 -15.04 7.77 -27.05
CA GLU A 134 -15.59 7.57 -25.70
C GLU A 134 -14.67 6.71 -24.82
N PHE A 135 -14.13 5.63 -25.38
CA PHE A 135 -13.17 4.78 -24.70
C PHE A 135 -11.93 5.56 -24.28
N ARG A 136 -11.35 6.38 -25.17
CA ARG A 136 -10.15 7.19 -24.88
C ARG A 136 -10.40 8.17 -23.75
N ALA A 137 -11.56 8.82 -23.72
CA ALA A 137 -11.96 9.71 -22.63
C ALA A 137 -12.07 8.96 -21.30
N LYS A 138 -12.72 7.79 -21.27
CA LYS A 138 -12.83 6.96 -20.06
C LYS A 138 -11.46 6.40 -19.61
N ALA A 139 -10.60 6.02 -20.54
CA ALA A 139 -9.24 5.56 -20.26
C ALA A 139 -8.35 6.67 -19.68
N GLU A 140 -8.54 7.92 -20.11
CA GLU A 140 -7.89 9.07 -19.47
C GLU A 140 -8.34 9.26 -18.02
N ILE A 141 -9.64 9.12 -17.74
CA ILE A 141 -10.15 9.15 -16.36
C ILE A 141 -9.49 8.05 -15.52
N ILE A 142 -9.42 6.81 -16.01
CA ILE A 142 -8.73 5.70 -15.32
C ILE A 142 -7.29 6.07 -14.98
N ARG A 143 -6.54 6.62 -15.95
CA ARG A 143 -5.13 7.01 -15.73
C ARG A 143 -5.02 8.08 -14.64
N ASN A 144 -5.86 9.10 -14.68
CA ASN A 144 -5.85 10.19 -13.70
C ASN A 144 -6.19 9.70 -12.28
N GLU A 145 -7.22 8.86 -12.16
CA GLU A 145 -7.62 8.25 -10.88
C GLU A 145 -6.52 7.33 -10.34
N ALA A 146 -5.89 6.53 -11.20
CA ALA A 146 -4.77 5.67 -10.82
C ALA A 146 -3.54 6.47 -10.37
N VAL A 147 -3.23 7.59 -11.02
CA VAL A 147 -2.14 8.50 -10.58
C VAL A 147 -2.43 9.04 -9.19
N TYR A 148 -3.67 9.46 -8.91
CA TYR A 148 -4.07 9.94 -7.59
C TYR A 148 -3.85 8.87 -6.51
N ILE A 149 -4.36 7.66 -6.73
CA ILE A 149 -4.21 6.54 -5.79
C ILE A 149 -2.74 6.16 -5.60
N TYR A 150 -1.97 6.11 -6.69
CA TYR A 150 -0.55 5.81 -6.62
C TYR A 150 0.23 6.86 -5.81
N ASN A 151 -0.13 8.15 -5.94
CA ASN A 151 0.46 9.21 -5.13
C ASN A 151 0.04 9.11 -3.65
N TYR A 152 -1.15 8.58 -3.35
CA TYR A 152 -1.53 8.25 -1.98
C TYR A 152 -0.65 7.13 -1.41
N PHE A 153 -0.35 6.08 -2.18
CA PHE A 153 0.61 5.05 -1.75
C PHE A 153 1.98 5.65 -1.44
N LYS A 154 2.48 6.55 -2.30
CA LYS A 154 3.75 7.25 -2.05
C LYS A 154 3.75 8.01 -0.73
N LYS A 155 2.66 8.73 -0.44
CA LYS A 155 2.50 9.45 0.83
C LYS A 155 2.54 8.52 2.04
N LEU A 156 1.95 7.32 1.94
CA LEU A 156 2.02 6.34 3.03
C LEU A 156 3.45 5.94 3.36
N PHE A 157 4.35 5.89 2.38
CA PHE A 157 5.78 5.60 2.57
C PHE A 157 6.64 6.85 2.75
N GLU A 158 6.03 8.02 2.94
CA GLU A 158 6.74 9.31 3.09
C GLU A 158 7.63 9.66 1.88
N ILE A 159 7.31 9.13 0.69
CA ILE A 159 8.05 9.38 -0.54
C ILE A 159 7.43 10.57 -1.29
N PRO A 160 8.21 11.63 -1.60
CA PRO A 160 7.76 12.77 -2.37
C PRO A 160 7.16 12.41 -3.73
N THR A 161 6.16 13.16 -4.19
CA THR A 161 5.39 12.87 -5.42
C THR A 161 6.23 12.88 -6.71
N ASP A 162 7.35 13.59 -6.71
CA ASP A 162 8.32 13.71 -7.80
C ASP A 162 9.35 12.56 -7.86
N GLN A 163 9.51 11.78 -6.79
CA GLN A 163 10.50 10.69 -6.75
C GLN A 163 10.01 9.36 -7.31
N GLN A 164 10.92 8.47 -7.70
CA GLN A 164 10.55 7.10 -8.05
C GLN A 164 10.06 6.34 -6.81
N PHE A 165 8.96 5.60 -6.95
CA PHE A 165 8.35 4.86 -5.83
C PHE A 165 8.51 3.35 -5.96
N TRP A 166 8.45 2.83 -7.19
CA TRP A 166 8.28 1.39 -7.41
C TRP A 166 9.48 0.57 -6.92
N GLU A 167 10.70 0.97 -7.29
CA GLU A 167 11.92 0.26 -6.86
C GLU A 167 12.12 0.30 -5.34
N PRO A 168 12.06 1.47 -4.65
CA PRO A 168 12.11 1.50 -3.19
C PRO A 168 11.00 0.68 -2.52
N PHE A 169 9.80 0.68 -3.09
CA PHE A 169 8.70 -0.14 -2.58
C PHE A 169 9.00 -1.64 -2.72
N CYS A 170 9.50 -2.09 -3.87
CA CYS A 170 9.89 -3.47 -4.08
C CYS A 170 10.98 -3.91 -3.10
N ASP A 171 11.95 -3.04 -2.80
CA ASP A 171 12.97 -3.34 -1.80
C ASP A 171 12.40 -3.44 -0.39
N GLN A 172 11.47 -2.55 -0.01
CA GLN A 172 10.75 -2.68 1.26
C GLN A 172 9.92 -3.97 1.34
N VAL A 173 9.32 -4.43 0.23
CA VAL A 173 8.62 -5.72 0.17
C VAL A 173 9.59 -6.89 0.38
N LYS A 174 10.81 -6.83 -0.16
CA LYS A 174 11.85 -7.85 0.10
C LYS A 174 12.26 -7.84 1.57
N THR A 175 12.54 -6.67 2.15
CA THR A 175 12.85 -6.51 3.57
C THR A 175 11.72 -7.05 4.44
N TYR A 176 10.46 -6.73 4.13
CA TYR A 176 9.29 -7.26 4.81
C TYR A 176 9.26 -8.79 4.80
N LYS A 177 9.44 -9.41 3.62
CA LYS A 177 9.46 -10.88 3.49
C LYS A 177 10.60 -11.50 4.29
N GLU A 178 11.77 -10.88 4.28
CA GLU A 178 12.95 -11.38 5.00
C GLU A 178 12.79 -11.28 6.52
N CYS A 179 12.36 -10.13 7.04
CA CYS A 179 12.20 -9.94 8.49
C CYS A 179 11.01 -10.74 9.06
N THR A 180 10.07 -11.18 8.21
CA THR A 180 8.91 -11.99 8.60
C THR A 180 9.02 -13.45 8.20
N LYS A 181 10.15 -13.91 7.65
CA LYS A 181 10.31 -15.28 7.13
C LYS A 181 10.10 -16.39 8.17
N HIS A 182 10.30 -16.06 9.45
CA HIS A 182 10.14 -17.00 10.58
C HIS A 182 8.72 -16.99 11.18
N ILE A 183 7.85 -16.10 10.70
CA ILE A 183 6.48 -15.94 11.17
C ILE A 183 5.57 -16.81 10.30
N SER A 184 4.70 -17.59 10.93
CA SER A 184 3.70 -18.39 10.20
C SER A 184 2.77 -17.50 9.37
N GLU A 185 2.22 -18.04 8.28
CA GLU A 185 1.31 -17.32 7.39
C GLU A 185 0.15 -16.68 8.15
N GLN A 186 -0.50 -17.45 9.04
CA GLN A 186 -1.61 -16.97 9.84
C GLN A 186 -1.22 -15.77 10.72
N ASN A 187 -0.04 -15.81 11.34
CA ASN A 187 0.45 -14.74 12.19
C ASN A 187 0.89 -13.52 11.37
N ARG A 188 1.37 -13.71 10.13
CA ARG A 188 1.66 -12.59 9.21
C ARG A 188 0.39 -11.86 8.79
N ILE A 189 -0.71 -12.57 8.58
CA ILE A 189 -2.01 -11.97 8.23
C ILE A 189 -2.57 -11.17 9.41
N THR A 190 -2.47 -11.68 10.64
CA THR A 190 -3.05 -11.02 11.83
C THR A 190 -2.11 -9.98 12.46
N MET A 191 -0.88 -9.84 11.97
CA MET A 191 0.11 -8.93 12.51
C MET A 191 -0.33 -7.47 12.39
N SER A 192 -0.22 -6.71 13.49
CA SER A 192 -0.49 -5.27 13.48
C SER A 192 0.70 -4.46 12.95
N GLU A 193 0.43 -3.26 12.46
CA GLU A 193 1.47 -2.28 12.04
C GLU A 193 2.52 -2.05 13.14
N LYS A 194 2.06 -1.88 14.40
CA LYS A 194 2.93 -1.67 15.57
C LYS A 194 3.88 -2.86 15.79
N THR A 195 3.37 -4.08 15.63
CA THR A 195 4.17 -5.31 15.73
C THR A 195 5.20 -5.37 14.62
N TYR A 196 4.81 -5.06 13.38
CA TYR A 196 5.71 -5.03 12.24
C TYR A 196 6.85 -4.02 12.42
N ILE A 197 6.53 -2.77 12.81
CA ILE A 197 7.52 -1.72 13.09
C ILE A 197 8.54 -2.19 14.14
N SER A 198 8.07 -2.90 15.18
CA SER A 198 8.93 -3.45 16.23
C SER A 198 9.88 -4.54 15.70
N ILE A 199 9.37 -5.44 14.85
CA ILE A 199 10.18 -6.49 14.20
C ILE A 199 11.22 -5.87 13.28
N ARG A 200 10.81 -4.95 12.40
CA ARG A 200 11.69 -4.24 11.47
C ARG A 200 12.80 -3.49 12.21
N SER A 201 12.47 -2.80 13.30
CA SER A 201 13.46 -2.07 14.12
C SER A 201 14.51 -2.99 14.75
N ASN A 202 14.18 -4.26 15.01
CA ASN A 202 15.16 -5.23 15.52
C ASN A 202 16.00 -5.82 14.38
N PHE A 203 15.39 -6.08 13.23
CA PHE A 203 16.09 -6.52 12.02
C PHE A 203 17.18 -5.52 11.58
N ASP A 204 16.87 -4.22 11.60
CA ASP A 204 17.83 -3.15 11.25
C ASP A 204 19.02 -3.09 12.23
N LYS A 205 18.86 -3.54 13.48
CA LYS A 205 19.96 -3.61 14.47
C LYS A 205 20.87 -4.79 14.18
N ASP A 206 20.29 -5.93 13.81
CA ASP A 206 21.04 -7.14 13.50
C ASP A 206 21.88 -6.96 12.22
N GLU A 207 21.34 -6.31 11.18
CA GLU A 207 22.13 -5.97 9.98
C GLU A 207 23.32 -5.04 10.28
N LYS A 208 23.13 -4.04 11.15
CA LYS A 208 24.20 -3.13 11.57
C LYS A 208 25.27 -3.84 12.40
N TYR A 209 24.90 -4.86 13.18
CA TYR A 209 25.87 -5.68 13.92
C TYR A 209 26.69 -6.60 12.99
N VAL A 210 26.12 -7.07 11.88
CA VAL A 210 26.83 -7.89 10.89
C VAL A 210 27.80 -7.05 10.06
N GLN A 211 27.45 -5.81 9.70
CA GLN A 211 28.37 -4.89 9.00
C GLN A 211 29.46 -4.26 9.88
N GLY A 212 29.36 -4.40 11.22
CA GLY A 212 30.36 -3.90 12.17
C GLY A 212 31.55 -4.83 12.45
N LYS A 213 31.56 -6.05 11.88
CA LYS A 213 32.73 -6.95 11.92
C LYS A 213 33.52 -6.81 10.62
N GLY A 214 34.60 -6.02 10.67
CA GLY A 214 35.62 -6.01 9.62
C GLY A 214 36.25 -7.40 9.42
N PRO A 215 36.77 -7.72 8.22
CA PRO A 215 37.38 -9.00 7.96
C PRO A 215 38.80 -9.02 8.55
N ASP A 216 39.03 -9.85 9.57
CA ASP A 216 40.39 -10.27 9.92
C ASP A 216 40.83 -11.46 9.03
N PRO A 217 42.15 -11.61 8.79
CA PRO A 217 42.66 -12.20 7.56
C PRO A 217 42.82 -13.71 7.61
N LYS A 218 42.49 -14.33 6.47
CA LYS A 218 43.07 -15.53 5.83
C LYS A 218 43.65 -16.64 6.72
N ASP A 219 43.08 -17.83 6.57
CA ASP A 219 43.87 -19.05 6.40
C ASP A 219 43.33 -19.83 5.17
N ASP A 220 44.19 -19.95 4.17
CA ASP A 220 44.01 -20.78 2.97
C ASP A 220 44.27 -22.25 3.32
N VAL A 221 43.35 -23.19 3.04
CA VAL A 221 43.70 -24.55 2.58
C VAL A 221 42.63 -25.09 1.61
N GLU A 222 43.15 -25.62 0.51
CA GLU A 222 42.53 -26.12 -0.72
C GLU A 222 41.50 -27.28 -0.61
N LYS A 223 40.50 -27.19 -1.51
CA LYS A 223 39.85 -28.20 -2.38
C LYS A 223 39.53 -29.61 -1.84
N LYS A 224 38.27 -30.02 -2.07
CA LYS A 224 37.94 -31.08 -3.04
C LYS A 224 36.48 -31.06 -3.50
N SER A 225 36.33 -31.25 -4.80
CA SER A 225 35.14 -31.46 -5.63
C SER A 225 34.37 -32.74 -5.28
N ILE A 226 33.04 -32.69 -5.29
CA ILE A 226 32.17 -33.76 -5.80
C ILE A 226 30.96 -33.13 -6.50
N THR A 227 30.84 -33.47 -7.77
CA THR A 227 29.70 -33.27 -8.67
C THR A 227 28.59 -34.25 -8.30
N GLU A 228 27.33 -33.84 -8.34
CA GLU A 228 26.24 -34.74 -8.77
C GLU A 228 25.01 -33.94 -9.21
N ASP A 229 24.62 -34.21 -10.45
CA ASP A 229 23.42 -33.74 -11.13
C ASP A 229 22.15 -34.27 -10.47
N ASN A 230 21.06 -33.50 -10.54
CA ASN A 230 19.78 -34.07 -10.97
C ASN A 230 18.81 -33.00 -11.49
N GLN A 231 18.30 -33.31 -12.68
CA GLN A 231 17.30 -32.61 -13.47
C GLN A 231 15.88 -32.75 -12.92
N GLY A 232 15.06 -31.76 -13.26
CA GLY A 232 13.64 -31.93 -13.61
C GLY A 232 12.64 -31.31 -12.64
N ASP A 233 11.86 -30.34 -13.12
CA ASP A 233 10.37 -30.35 -13.13
C ASP A 233 9.77 -28.93 -13.21
N ASP A 234 9.81 -28.36 -14.41
CA ASP A 234 8.64 -28.08 -15.26
C ASP A 234 7.32 -27.70 -14.54
N GLY A 235 7.29 -26.53 -13.91
CA GLY A 235 6.05 -25.88 -13.45
C GLY A 235 5.74 -24.62 -14.26
N GLU A 236 5.00 -24.76 -15.36
CA GLU A 236 4.46 -23.65 -16.16
C GLU A 236 3.76 -22.60 -15.29
N LYS A 237 4.32 -21.39 -15.21
CA LYS A 237 3.57 -20.18 -14.83
C LYS A 237 3.04 -19.53 -16.09
N PRO A 238 1.71 -19.34 -16.23
CA PRO A 238 1.16 -18.57 -17.35
C PRO A 238 1.68 -17.13 -17.31
N SER A 239 2.27 -16.75 -18.43
CA SER A 239 2.85 -15.46 -18.76
C SER A 239 1.81 -14.34 -18.89
N MET A 240 2.24 -13.13 -18.53
CA MET A 240 1.89 -11.83 -19.12
C MET A 240 0.40 -11.42 -19.20
N LEU A 241 0.02 -10.48 -18.34
CA LEU A 241 -1.02 -9.50 -18.64
C LEU A 241 -0.38 -8.11 -18.62
N PHE A 242 -0.77 -7.26 -19.57
CA PHE A 242 -0.25 -5.94 -19.90
C PHE A 242 0.97 -5.98 -20.83
N PRO A 243 0.85 -5.51 -22.09
CA PRO A 243 2.02 -5.32 -22.94
C PRO A 243 2.92 -4.26 -22.31
N GLU A 244 4.20 -4.61 -22.12
CA GLU A 244 5.24 -3.65 -21.81
C GLU A 244 5.48 -2.82 -23.07
N ASN A 245 4.97 -1.58 -23.08
CA ASN A 245 5.41 -0.60 -24.06
C ASN A 245 6.74 -0.01 -23.55
N ASP A 246 7.83 -0.40 -24.19
CA ASP A 246 9.12 0.29 -24.13
C ASP A 246 8.96 1.71 -24.69
N GLY A 247 8.58 2.63 -23.80
CA GLY A 247 8.61 4.06 -24.06
C GLY A 247 9.93 4.61 -23.58
N VAL A 248 10.81 4.92 -24.53
CA VAL A 248 12.03 5.70 -24.36
C VAL A 248 11.76 6.91 -23.45
N GLU A 249 12.51 6.97 -22.37
CA GLU A 249 12.55 8.11 -21.44
C GLU A 249 13.20 9.29 -22.19
N MET A 250 12.41 10.32 -22.51
CA MET A 250 12.91 11.60 -23.02
C MET A 250 13.13 12.51 -21.81
N ASP A 251 14.39 12.91 -21.65
CA ASP A 251 14.85 13.85 -20.63
C ASP A 251 14.15 15.21 -20.77
N ASP A 252 13.56 15.69 -19.68
CA ASP A 252 13.03 17.05 -19.56
C ASP A 252 14.20 17.99 -19.24
N ALA A 253 14.82 18.56 -20.29
CA ALA A 253 15.79 19.63 -20.16
C ALA A 253 15.06 20.98 -20.10
N THR A 254 15.27 21.65 -18.97
CA THR A 254 14.90 23.04 -18.72
C THR A 254 15.86 23.99 -19.43
N GLU A 255 15.32 24.95 -20.19
CA GLU A 255 15.88 26.29 -20.47
C GLU A 255 14.72 27.09 -21.10
N GLY A 256 14.29 28.25 -20.59
CA GLY A 256 15.10 29.44 -20.34
C GLY A 256 14.57 30.54 -21.27
N THR A 257 13.66 31.37 -20.75
CA THR A 257 13.08 32.54 -21.44
C THR A 257 14.15 33.60 -21.73
N VAL A 258 14.30 34.06 -22.98
CA VAL A 258 14.69 35.45 -23.30
C VAL A 258 13.97 35.91 -24.58
N LEU A 259 13.59 37.19 -24.51
CA LEU A 259 12.72 37.99 -25.35
C LEU A 259 13.37 38.50 -26.65
N GLU A 260 12.48 39.08 -27.47
CA GLU A 260 12.66 40.28 -28.32
C GLU A 260 13.05 40.14 -29.80
N SER A 261 12.07 40.53 -30.63
CA SER A 261 12.15 41.59 -31.64
C SER A 261 13.22 41.51 -32.74
N ASN A 262 12.79 41.29 -33.99
CA ASN A 262 12.65 42.35 -35.01
C ASN A 262 12.48 41.80 -36.44
N ARG A 263 11.39 42.26 -37.07
CA ARG A 263 11.33 43.00 -38.33
C ARG A 263 11.82 42.36 -39.66
N SER A 264 10.90 42.52 -40.63
CA SER A 264 11.02 42.60 -42.09
C SER A 264 10.88 41.31 -42.89
#